data_AF-A0A2T0UBM3-F1
#
_entry.id   AF-A0A2T0UBM3-F1
#
_cell.length_a   1.000
_cell.length_b   1.000
_cell.length_c   1.000
_cell.angle_alpha   90.00
_cell.angle_beta   90.00
_cell.angle_gamma   90.00
#
_symmetry.space_group_name_H-M   'P 1'
#
loop_
_entity.id
_entity.type
_entity.pdbx_description
1 polymer ?
#
loop_
_entity_poly.entity_id
_entity_poly.type
_entity_poly.pdbx_seq_one_letter_code
_entity_poly.pdbx_strand_id
1 'polypeptide(L)'
;MNKFDRFLIVFSLIAFQGYAQYRDDLQNGKSWKFDTGSKNVGPGYTGVSTTDVYSDGRGYGFDFSSQPKSVFRKGKNPLKSDFVTSDKPFYFSVRVPEGNYKVTLTLGDTKSPAKATVKAESRRLMLEHLETKAGGHIRKSFIVNVKDRKIAANREVHLKPRELTKLDWDDKLTLEFDANTALNAIEIEKTDSQITVYLAGNSTVVNQEEEPWASWGQMIPRFFRPGVAIANHAESGLSLGSFIGSRRLEKVLSVIKPGDYVFVEFGHNDEKEKGPNDGPYKSYTERLKIFSREVRAAKANLVILTPTARRSFDASGKMVNSHGEYPDAARKVASEEGVPLIDLTALTTRMYEALGPEGSKSAFVIYPERNLNDNTHFNPYGAYQIAKIVAQEIKGQNLKLAEFLVDMPAFDSASPDHVASFKWPPSPHVSIVKPDGN
;
A
#
# COMPACT_ATOMS: atom_id res chain seq x y z
N MET A 1 46.40 30.04 -12.28
CA MET A 1 45.18 29.26 -12.01
C MET A 1 44.01 29.96 -12.69
N ASN A 2 43.48 29.36 -13.76
CA ASN A 2 42.41 29.96 -14.56
C ASN A 2 41.05 29.77 -13.87
N LYS A 3 40.08 30.64 -14.20
CA LYS A 3 38.72 30.63 -13.63
C LYS A 3 37.99 29.27 -13.71
N PHE A 4 38.40 28.39 -14.62
CA PHE A 4 37.88 27.02 -14.74
C PHE A 4 38.30 26.08 -13.60
N ASP A 5 39.53 26.22 -13.07
CA ASP A 5 40.04 25.33 -12.01
C ASP A 5 39.37 25.62 -10.65
N ARG A 6 38.99 26.89 -10.41
CA ARG A 6 38.20 27.27 -9.23
C ARG A 6 36.76 26.74 -9.29
N PHE A 7 36.20 26.56 -10.48
CA PHE A 7 34.82 26.07 -10.65
C PHE A 7 34.72 24.57 -10.37
N LEU A 8 35.71 23.77 -10.79
CA LEU A 8 35.81 22.34 -10.53
C LEU A 8 36.07 22.01 -9.06
N ILE A 9 36.90 22.80 -8.36
CA ILE A 9 37.18 22.60 -6.93
C ILE A 9 35.97 22.98 -6.07
N VAL A 10 35.23 24.04 -6.40
CA VAL A 10 34.01 24.44 -5.68
C VAL A 10 32.86 23.46 -5.92
N PHE A 11 32.68 22.93 -7.15
CA PHE A 11 31.71 21.87 -7.42
C PHE A 11 32.05 20.55 -6.70
N SER A 12 33.34 20.21 -6.61
CA SER A 12 33.78 19.00 -5.91
C SER A 12 33.58 19.10 -4.39
N LEU A 13 33.80 20.28 -3.78
CA LEU A 13 33.55 20.55 -2.36
C LEU A 13 32.06 20.61 -1.99
N ILE A 14 31.21 21.21 -2.84
CA ILE A 14 29.75 21.25 -2.62
C ILE A 14 29.12 19.87 -2.83
N ALA A 15 29.60 19.09 -3.80
CA ALA A 15 29.18 17.70 -3.98
C ALA A 15 29.64 16.82 -2.80
N PHE A 16 30.85 17.02 -2.26
CA PHE A 16 31.31 16.29 -1.07
C PHE A 16 30.56 16.69 0.21
N GLN A 17 30.20 17.96 0.40
CA GLN A 17 29.39 18.40 1.55
C GLN A 17 27.93 17.92 1.45
N GLY A 18 27.32 17.97 0.25
CA GLY A 18 25.99 17.40 0.02
C GLY A 18 25.96 15.87 0.17
N TYR A 19 27.02 15.18 -0.25
CA TYR A 19 27.15 13.73 -0.09
C TYR A 19 27.50 13.32 1.36
N ALA A 20 28.27 14.14 2.09
CA ALA A 20 28.55 13.94 3.50
C ALA A 20 27.30 14.21 4.36
N GLN A 21 26.52 15.26 4.07
CA GLN A 21 25.25 15.52 4.74
C GLN A 21 24.19 14.46 4.42
N TYR A 22 24.14 13.95 3.17
CA TYR A 22 23.31 12.80 2.79
C TYR A 22 23.75 11.49 3.47
N ARG A 23 25.06 11.28 3.67
CA ARG A 23 25.59 10.13 4.43
C ARG A 23 25.38 10.28 5.94
N ASP A 24 25.47 11.48 6.50
CA ASP A 24 25.18 11.76 7.91
C ASP A 24 23.67 11.64 8.20
N ASP A 25 22.81 12.06 7.26
CA ASP A 25 21.35 11.87 7.31
C ASP A 25 20.93 10.39 7.16
N LEU A 26 21.77 9.56 6.54
CA LEU A 26 21.61 8.10 6.50
C LEU A 26 22.17 7.41 7.77
N GLN A 27 23.10 8.04 8.49
CA GLN A 27 23.76 7.47 9.68
C GLN A 27 23.07 7.83 11.00
N ASN A 28 22.37 8.96 11.08
CA ASN A 28 21.54 9.31 12.24
C ASN A 28 20.08 8.95 11.95
N GLY A 29 19.64 7.76 12.37
CA GLY A 29 18.27 7.27 12.22
C GLY A 29 17.24 8.35 12.54
N LYS A 30 16.68 8.97 11.48
CA LYS A 30 15.77 10.10 11.63
C LYS A 30 14.47 9.59 12.26
N SER A 31 14.14 10.14 13.42
CA SER A 31 12.90 9.85 14.13
C SER A 31 12.10 11.13 14.31
N TRP A 32 10.79 11.06 14.08
CA TRP A 32 9.86 12.14 14.34
C TRP A 32 8.87 11.67 15.41
N LYS A 33 8.66 12.49 16.44
CA LYS A 33 7.78 12.17 17.56
C LYS A 33 6.83 13.32 17.79
N PHE A 34 5.54 13.07 17.69
CA PHE A 34 4.48 14.07 17.79
C PHE A 34 3.53 13.74 18.92
N ASP A 35 3.31 14.71 19.80
CA ASP A 35 2.35 14.65 20.89
C ASP A 35 1.18 15.57 20.57
N THR A 36 -0.01 15.02 20.43
CA THR A 36 -1.17 15.72 19.88
C THR A 36 -2.06 16.26 20.98
N GLY A 37 -2.61 17.46 20.79
CA GLY A 37 -3.44 18.14 21.79
C GLY A 37 -2.72 19.28 22.52
N SER A 38 -1.38 19.26 22.54
CA SER A 38 -0.41 20.33 22.83
C SER A 38 -0.49 21.08 24.18
N LYS A 39 -1.39 20.71 25.11
CA LYS A 39 -1.46 21.36 26.42
C LYS A 39 -0.33 20.91 27.35
N ASN A 40 0.11 19.66 27.22
CA ASN A 40 1.17 19.10 28.03
C ASN A 40 2.03 18.18 27.17
N VAL A 41 3.14 18.70 26.65
CA VAL A 41 3.97 17.97 25.68
C VAL A 41 4.95 17.03 26.39
N GLY A 42 4.94 15.77 26.00
CA GLY A 42 5.86 14.75 26.50
C GLY A 42 7.35 15.07 26.20
N PRO A 43 8.28 14.74 27.11
CA PRO A 43 9.72 14.94 26.86
C PRO A 43 10.18 14.24 25.57
N GLY A 44 10.84 14.99 24.69
CA GLY A 44 11.34 14.47 23.40
C GLY A 44 10.30 14.38 22.29
N TYR A 45 9.09 14.89 22.50
CA TYR A 45 8.05 15.02 21.48
C TYR A 45 7.87 16.47 21.05
N THR A 46 7.51 16.64 19.79
CA THR A 46 7.01 17.89 19.24
C THR A 46 5.51 17.99 19.53
N GLY A 47 5.08 19.04 20.23
CA GLY A 47 3.66 19.32 20.43
C GLY A 47 2.97 19.69 19.13
N VAL A 48 1.81 19.10 18.87
CA VAL A 48 0.97 19.38 17.70
C VAL A 48 -0.43 19.79 18.17
N SER A 49 -0.76 21.06 17.92
CA SER A 49 -2.09 21.62 18.13
C SER A 49 -2.98 21.40 16.91
N THR A 50 -4.29 21.51 17.06
CA THR A 50 -5.24 21.38 15.95
C THR A 50 -5.15 22.49 14.91
N THR A 51 -4.41 23.57 15.22
CA THR A 51 -4.10 24.65 14.28
C THR A 51 -2.80 24.41 13.49
N ASP A 52 -2.05 23.35 13.82
CA ASP A 52 -0.84 22.99 13.11
C ASP A 52 -1.16 22.24 11.81
N VAL A 53 -1.58 23.01 10.80
CA VAL A 53 -1.84 22.52 9.44
C VAL A 53 -0.51 22.20 8.73
N TYR A 54 -0.48 21.13 7.95
CA TYR A 54 0.68 20.79 7.13
C TYR A 54 1.06 21.96 6.19
N SER A 55 2.35 22.23 6.11
CA SER A 55 2.94 23.11 5.10
C SER A 55 4.36 22.64 4.82
N ASP A 56 4.85 22.89 3.61
CA ASP A 56 6.20 22.46 3.22
C ASP A 56 7.29 23.08 4.10
N GLY A 57 7.11 24.32 4.56
CA GLY A 57 8.04 24.98 5.47
C GLY A 57 8.08 24.36 6.87
N ARG A 58 6.95 23.87 7.39
CA ARG A 58 6.89 23.17 8.67
C ARG A 58 7.31 21.70 8.56
N GLY A 59 6.95 21.06 7.45
CA GLY A 59 7.25 19.65 7.17
C GLY A 59 6.39 18.64 7.95
N TYR A 60 5.39 19.07 8.72
CA TYR A 60 4.42 18.20 9.36
C TYR A 60 3.12 18.95 9.70
N GLY A 61 2.03 18.23 9.96
CA GLY A 61 0.79 18.81 10.47
C GLY A 61 -0.47 18.08 10.01
N PHE A 62 -1.62 18.56 10.45
CA PHE A 62 -2.92 18.10 9.94
C PHE A 62 -3.09 18.53 8.49
N ASP A 63 -3.47 17.61 7.61
CA ASP A 63 -3.49 17.82 6.16
C ASP A 63 -4.91 17.64 5.58
N PHE A 64 -5.08 17.89 4.29
CA PHE A 64 -6.32 17.72 3.53
C PHE A 64 -7.52 18.45 4.13
N SER A 65 -7.27 19.66 4.65
CA SER A 65 -8.28 20.50 5.30
C SER A 65 -9.01 19.84 6.47
N SER A 66 -8.42 18.80 7.06
CA SER A 66 -8.98 18.16 8.25
C SER A 66 -8.89 19.08 9.47
N GLN A 67 -9.96 19.11 10.27
CA GLN A 67 -10.08 19.99 11.43
C GLN A 67 -10.44 19.19 12.69
N PRO A 68 -9.51 18.36 13.21
CA PRO A 68 -9.75 17.67 14.47
C PRO A 68 -9.84 18.67 15.62
N LYS A 69 -10.39 18.21 16.75
CA LYS A 69 -10.47 18.97 18.02
C LYS A 69 -9.56 18.36 19.08
N SER A 70 -8.97 19.22 19.89
CA SER A 70 -8.14 18.82 21.03
C SER A 70 -9.04 18.51 22.24
N VAL A 71 -8.72 17.43 22.94
CA VAL A 71 -9.39 17.01 24.16
C VAL A 71 -8.36 16.84 25.25
N PHE A 72 -8.52 17.59 26.35
CA PHE A 72 -7.65 17.49 27.52
C PHE A 72 -8.26 16.57 28.60
N ARG A 73 -7.40 15.77 29.21
CA ARG A 73 -7.65 14.85 30.31
C ARG A 73 -6.57 15.05 31.37
N LYS A 74 -6.93 15.66 32.51
CA LYS A 74 -6.00 15.88 33.61
C LYS A 74 -5.32 14.55 34.00
N GLY A 75 -4.00 14.47 33.89
CA GLY A 75 -3.22 13.27 34.15
C GLY A 75 -1.72 13.58 34.29
N LYS A 76 -0.95 12.63 34.85
CA LYS A 76 0.50 12.77 35.06
C LYS A 76 1.34 12.38 33.83
N ASN A 77 0.79 11.60 32.92
CA ASN A 77 1.47 11.18 31.70
C ASN A 77 1.07 12.11 30.54
N PRO A 78 1.98 12.95 30.02
CA PRO A 78 1.73 13.84 28.89
C PRO A 78 1.07 13.15 27.69
N LEU A 79 1.64 12.02 27.25
CA LEU A 79 1.18 11.25 26.08
C LEU A 79 -0.18 10.56 26.23
N LYS A 80 -0.88 10.80 27.34
CA LYS A 80 -2.22 10.30 27.66
C LYS A 80 -3.10 11.37 28.31
N SER A 81 -2.58 12.59 28.47
CA SER A 81 -3.28 13.70 29.12
C SER A 81 -3.98 14.62 28.13
N ASP A 82 -3.73 14.44 26.85
CA ASP A 82 -4.38 15.12 25.75
C ASP A 82 -4.26 14.29 24.48
N PHE A 83 -5.21 14.53 23.59
CA PHE A 83 -5.32 13.83 22.33
C PHE A 83 -6.13 14.67 21.36
N VAL A 84 -6.06 14.34 20.09
CA VAL A 84 -6.95 14.87 19.06
C VAL A 84 -7.99 13.83 18.65
N THR A 85 -9.19 14.31 18.32
CA THR A 85 -10.29 13.49 17.82
C THR A 85 -11.16 14.31 16.87
N SER A 86 -12.07 13.65 16.15
CA SER A 86 -12.93 14.29 15.15
C SER A 86 -14.19 13.44 14.97
N ASP A 87 -15.31 14.05 14.62
CA ASP A 87 -16.53 13.33 14.19
C ASP A 87 -16.48 12.89 12.71
N LYS A 88 -15.45 13.31 11.99
CA LYS A 88 -15.13 12.94 10.60
C LYS A 88 -13.70 12.36 10.51
N PRO A 89 -13.37 11.61 9.44
CA PRO A 89 -11.98 11.23 9.20
C PRO A 89 -11.05 12.45 9.12
N PHE A 90 -9.80 12.29 9.53
CA PHE A 90 -8.80 13.36 9.53
C PHE A 90 -7.41 12.81 9.17
N TYR A 91 -6.52 13.71 8.74
CA TYR A 91 -5.23 13.35 8.18
C TYR A 91 -4.08 14.02 8.90
N PHE A 92 -2.95 13.32 9.00
CA PHE A 92 -1.71 13.88 9.48
C PHE A 92 -0.58 13.49 8.52
N SER A 93 0.17 14.49 8.06
CA SER A 93 1.26 14.32 7.10
C SER A 93 2.58 14.73 7.72
N VAL A 94 3.65 14.03 7.34
CA VAL A 94 5.03 14.36 7.72
C VAL A 94 5.92 14.22 6.49
N ARG A 95 6.67 15.25 6.16
CA ARG A 95 7.67 15.21 5.09
C ARG A 95 8.80 14.29 5.50
N VAL A 96 9.00 13.22 4.74
CA VAL A 96 10.04 12.22 4.96
C VAL A 96 10.68 11.83 3.63
N PRO A 97 11.99 11.52 3.58
CA PRO A 97 12.60 11.01 2.36
C PRO A 97 12.04 9.63 2.00
N GLU A 98 12.29 9.17 0.78
CA GLU A 98 12.01 7.77 0.39
C GLU A 98 12.61 6.78 1.41
N GLY A 99 11.85 5.72 1.71
CA GLY A 99 12.27 4.65 2.59
C GLY A 99 11.12 3.96 3.32
N ASN A 100 11.49 3.01 4.18
CA ASN A 100 10.56 2.34 5.07
C ASN A 100 10.58 3.02 6.45
N TYR A 101 9.40 3.18 7.03
CA TYR A 101 9.20 3.84 8.31
C TYR A 101 8.36 2.97 9.23
N LYS A 102 8.88 2.69 10.43
CA LYS A 102 8.08 2.13 11.50
C LYS A 102 7.27 3.27 12.10
N VAL A 103 5.96 3.21 11.93
CA VAL A 103 5.02 4.13 12.56
C VAL A 103 4.49 3.46 13.82
N THR A 104 4.50 4.18 14.93
CA THR A 104 3.91 3.75 16.19
C THR A 104 2.93 4.79 16.70
N LEU A 105 1.70 4.37 16.95
CA LEU A 105 0.61 5.21 17.40
C LEU A 105 0.26 4.91 18.84
N THR A 106 0.03 5.96 19.63
CA THR A 106 -0.62 5.86 20.95
C THR A 106 -2.06 6.34 20.81
N LEU A 107 -3.01 5.45 21.12
CA LEU A 107 -4.45 5.66 20.92
C LEU A 107 -5.21 5.39 22.22
N GLY A 108 -6.26 6.16 22.48
CA GLY A 108 -7.17 5.93 23.61
C GLY A 108 -7.63 7.22 24.28
N ASP A 109 -8.58 7.07 25.21
CA ASP A 109 -9.08 8.15 26.05
C ASP A 109 -9.29 7.62 27.48
N THR A 110 -8.85 8.41 28.46
CA THR A 110 -9.07 8.13 29.89
C THR A 110 -10.55 8.12 30.31
N LYS A 111 -11.45 8.80 29.59
CA LYS A 111 -12.87 8.94 29.98
C LYS A 111 -13.86 8.21 29.09
N SER A 112 -13.54 8.02 27.82
CA SER A 112 -14.46 7.44 26.84
C SER A 112 -13.84 6.23 26.15
N PRO A 113 -14.64 5.24 25.71
CA PRO A 113 -14.15 4.28 24.74
C PRO A 113 -13.78 4.99 23.43
N ALA A 114 -12.80 4.44 22.71
CA ALA A 114 -12.41 4.94 21.40
C ALA A 114 -12.27 3.78 20.41
N LYS A 115 -12.47 4.08 19.13
CA LYS A 115 -12.21 3.16 18.04
C LYS A 115 -11.22 3.77 17.07
N ALA A 116 -10.46 2.95 16.36
CA ALA A 116 -9.58 3.43 15.32
C ALA A 116 -9.43 2.42 14.18
N THR A 117 -9.56 2.94 12.97
CA THR A 117 -9.03 2.34 11.75
C THR A 117 -8.05 3.36 11.19
N VAL A 118 -6.87 2.88 10.76
CA VAL A 118 -5.78 3.73 10.28
C VAL A 118 -5.37 3.25 8.90
N LYS A 119 -5.34 4.18 7.95
CA LYS A 119 -4.82 3.97 6.61
C LYS A 119 -3.60 4.86 6.39
N ALA A 120 -2.76 4.50 5.43
CA ALA A 120 -1.58 5.29 5.04
C ALA A 120 -1.54 5.52 3.53
N GLU A 121 -1.00 6.68 3.13
CA GLU A 121 -0.93 7.16 1.75
C GLU A 121 -2.30 7.08 1.06
N SER A 122 -2.37 6.58 -0.18
CA SER A 122 -3.62 6.35 -0.89
C SER A 122 -4.36 5.12 -0.33
N ARG A 123 -4.85 5.25 0.91
CA ARG A 123 -5.77 4.33 1.61
C ARG A 123 -5.24 2.90 1.84
N ARG A 124 -3.92 2.68 1.94
CA ARG A 124 -3.40 1.38 2.38
C ARG A 124 -3.89 1.06 3.78
N LEU A 125 -4.60 -0.05 3.97
CA LEU A 125 -5.13 -0.42 5.29
C LEU A 125 -3.98 -0.90 6.19
N MET A 126 -3.73 -0.18 7.29
CA MET A 126 -2.62 -0.50 8.20
C MET A 126 -3.13 -1.14 9.50
N LEU A 127 -4.15 -0.55 10.11
CA LEU A 127 -4.78 -1.02 11.34
C LEU A 127 -6.29 -0.96 11.17
N GLU A 128 -7.00 -1.97 11.67
CA GLU A 128 -8.46 -2.02 11.60
C GLU A 128 -9.05 -2.44 12.96
N HIS A 129 -10.28 -2.02 13.22
CA HIS A 129 -11.09 -2.46 14.37
C HIS A 129 -10.40 -2.38 15.72
N LEU A 130 -9.53 -1.38 15.90
CA LEU A 130 -8.95 -1.14 17.20
C LEU A 130 -10.01 -0.56 18.11
N GLU A 131 -10.10 -1.09 19.32
CA GLU A 131 -11.00 -0.61 20.35
C GLU A 131 -10.25 -0.42 21.67
N THR A 132 -10.54 0.68 22.37
CA THR A 132 -10.13 0.89 23.75
C THR A 132 -11.36 1.13 24.61
N LYS A 133 -11.37 0.57 25.82
CA LYS A 133 -12.34 0.95 26.86
C LYS A 133 -11.97 2.31 27.43
N ALA A 134 -12.91 2.99 28.09
CA ALA A 134 -12.60 4.16 28.89
C ALA A 134 -11.47 3.85 29.89
N GLY A 135 -10.45 4.72 29.95
CA GLY A 135 -9.24 4.50 30.76
C GLY A 135 -8.12 3.76 30.00
N GLY A 136 -8.48 3.01 28.95
CA GLY A 136 -7.57 2.20 28.17
C GLY A 136 -6.80 3.00 27.13
N HIS A 137 -5.51 2.71 27.00
CA HIS A 137 -4.67 3.19 25.90
C HIS A 137 -3.93 2.01 25.29
N ILE A 138 -3.82 2.00 23.96
CA ILE A 138 -3.07 1.01 23.22
C ILE A 138 -1.95 1.68 22.45
N ARG A 139 -0.85 0.93 22.26
CA ARG A 139 0.24 1.33 21.37
C ARG A 139 0.32 0.29 20.25
N LYS A 140 0.24 0.75 19.00
CA LYS A 140 0.25 -0.13 17.81
C LYS A 140 1.28 0.36 16.81
N SER A 141 2.01 -0.58 16.21
CA SER A 141 3.04 -0.28 15.23
C SER A 141 2.79 -1.02 13.92
N PHE A 142 3.18 -0.41 12.81
CA PHE A 142 3.17 -0.96 11.46
C PHE A 142 4.30 -0.32 10.64
N ILE A 143 4.60 -0.87 9.46
CA ILE A 143 5.62 -0.31 8.56
C ILE A 143 4.93 0.36 7.36
N VAL A 144 5.30 1.60 7.07
CA VAL A 144 4.88 2.33 5.86
C VAL A 144 6.09 2.46 4.95
N ASN A 145 5.92 2.10 3.67
CA ASN A 145 6.88 2.42 2.64
C ASN A 145 6.47 3.74 1.96
N VAL A 146 7.34 4.73 1.98
CA VAL A 146 7.22 5.98 1.19
C VAL A 146 8.17 5.84 0.00
N LYS A 147 7.66 6.11 -1.20
CA LYS A 147 8.41 5.98 -2.47
C LYS A 147 8.33 7.29 -3.25
N ASP A 148 9.40 7.60 -3.96
CA ASP A 148 9.41 8.70 -4.94
C ASP A 148 9.59 8.16 -6.36
N ARG A 149 9.45 9.04 -7.36
CA ARG A 149 9.63 8.64 -8.77
C ARG A 149 11.10 8.62 -9.22
N LYS A 150 12.05 9.15 -8.43
CA LYS A 150 13.44 9.33 -8.85
C LYS A 150 14.19 8.00 -8.83
N ILE A 151 14.90 7.68 -9.90
CA ILE A 151 15.75 6.49 -10.01
C ILE A 151 17.22 6.91 -9.96
N ALA A 152 17.56 7.98 -10.70
CA ALA A 152 18.86 8.64 -10.70
C ALA A 152 18.67 10.13 -11.07
N ALA A 153 19.74 10.92 -11.08
CA ALA A 153 19.68 12.38 -11.28
C ALA A 153 18.80 12.84 -12.46
N ASN A 154 18.85 12.13 -13.60
CA ASN A 154 18.08 12.44 -14.81
C ASN A 154 17.18 11.28 -15.25
N ARG A 155 16.74 10.44 -14.31
CA ARG A 155 15.98 9.22 -14.61
C ARG A 155 14.89 9.02 -13.57
N GLU A 156 13.64 8.98 -14.01
CA GLU A 156 12.48 8.83 -13.14
C GLU A 156 11.42 7.90 -13.74
N VAL A 157 10.54 7.39 -12.89
CA VAL A 157 9.34 6.66 -13.31
C VAL A 157 8.43 7.58 -14.10
N HIS A 158 7.95 7.12 -15.25
CA HIS A 158 6.96 7.84 -16.03
C HIS A 158 5.56 7.61 -15.42
N LEU A 159 5.03 8.66 -14.78
CA LEU A 159 3.71 8.64 -14.17
C LEU A 159 2.64 9.11 -15.17
N LYS A 160 1.45 8.51 -15.09
CA LYS A 160 0.25 9.01 -15.78
C LYS A 160 -0.20 10.34 -15.14
N PRO A 161 -0.92 11.21 -15.86
CA PRO A 161 -1.45 12.45 -15.29
C PRO A 161 -2.26 12.25 -13.99
N ARG A 162 -3.08 11.18 -13.93
CA ARG A 162 -3.88 10.81 -12.74
C ARG A 162 -3.08 10.37 -11.52
N GLU A 163 -1.77 10.12 -11.67
CA GLU A 163 -0.90 9.70 -10.57
C GLU A 163 -0.18 10.88 -9.93
N LEU A 164 -0.08 12.02 -10.61
CA LEU A 164 0.68 13.18 -10.15
C LEU A 164 0.05 13.85 -8.91
N THR A 165 -1.21 13.55 -8.63
CA THR A 165 -1.94 14.06 -7.47
C THR A 165 -2.14 13.01 -6.37
N LYS A 166 -1.72 11.76 -6.60
CA LYS A 166 -1.85 10.69 -5.61
C LYS A 166 -0.81 10.84 -4.50
N LEU A 167 -1.16 10.34 -3.32
CA LEU A 167 -0.27 10.26 -2.14
C LEU A 167 0.84 9.18 -2.26
N ASP A 168 0.96 8.52 -3.41
CA ASP A 168 1.84 7.37 -3.59
C ASP A 168 3.23 7.71 -4.13
N TRP A 169 3.44 8.92 -4.67
CA TRP A 169 4.66 9.34 -5.39
C TRP A 169 5.15 10.73 -4.96
N ASP A 170 4.90 11.10 -3.71
CA ASP A 170 5.34 12.36 -3.11
C ASP A 170 6.45 12.14 -2.07
N ASP A 171 6.81 13.21 -1.34
CA ASP A 171 7.83 13.18 -0.28
C ASP A 171 7.21 13.26 1.12
N LYS A 172 5.99 12.72 1.27
CA LYS A 172 5.25 12.72 2.52
C LYS A 172 4.89 11.31 2.95
N LEU A 173 4.85 11.11 4.26
CA LEU A 173 4.13 10.02 4.89
C LEU A 173 2.79 10.59 5.35
N THR A 174 1.71 10.12 4.76
CA THR A 174 0.35 10.58 5.09
C THR A 174 -0.42 9.49 5.83
N LEU A 175 -1.01 9.82 6.98
CA LEU A 175 -1.89 8.94 7.74
C LEU A 175 -3.33 9.45 7.69
N GLU A 176 -4.27 8.54 7.41
CA GLU A 176 -5.72 8.76 7.54
C GLU A 176 -6.21 8.07 8.81
N PHE A 177 -6.92 8.81 9.66
CA PHE A 177 -7.58 8.30 10.85
C PHE A 177 -9.09 8.38 10.68
N ASP A 178 -9.79 7.30 11.03
CA ASP A 178 -11.25 7.27 11.03
C ASP A 178 -11.85 8.23 12.08
N ALA A 179 -13.12 8.60 11.88
CA ALA A 179 -13.91 9.35 12.84
C ALA A 179 -13.88 8.70 14.24
N ASN A 180 -13.88 9.55 15.25
CA ASN A 180 -13.82 9.23 16.67
C ASN A 180 -12.54 8.51 17.13
N THR A 181 -11.50 8.49 16.28
CA THR A 181 -10.14 8.12 16.72
C THR A 181 -9.69 9.08 17.82
N ALA A 182 -9.19 8.54 18.94
CA ALA A 182 -8.54 9.30 19.99
C ALA A 182 -7.02 9.15 19.84
N LEU A 183 -6.43 10.00 19.00
CA LEU A 183 -5.00 9.96 18.68
C LEU A 183 -4.24 10.77 19.71
N ASN A 184 -3.32 10.17 20.45
CA ASN A 184 -2.53 10.85 21.47
C ASN A 184 -1.13 11.19 20.93
N ALA A 185 -0.43 10.22 20.34
CA ALA A 185 0.93 10.43 19.85
C ALA A 185 1.25 9.60 18.60
N ILE A 186 2.18 10.12 17.79
CA ILE A 186 2.73 9.47 16.59
C ILE A 186 4.26 9.44 16.73
N GLU A 187 4.86 8.27 16.54
CA GLU A 187 6.30 8.11 16.41
C GLU A 187 6.61 7.48 15.06
N ILE A 188 7.50 8.10 14.30
CA ILE A 188 7.91 7.67 12.97
C ILE A 188 9.41 7.47 13.01
N GLU A 189 9.89 6.27 12.71
CA GLU A 189 11.30 5.92 12.74
C GLU A 189 11.70 5.31 11.39
N LYS A 190 12.68 5.90 10.71
CA LYS A 190 13.24 5.29 9.49
C LYS A 190 13.84 3.93 9.84
N THR A 191 13.58 2.91 9.02
CA THR A 191 14.03 1.54 9.27
C THR A 191 14.45 0.82 8.00
N ASP A 192 15.68 0.30 7.98
CA ASP A 192 16.22 -0.40 6.81
C ASP A 192 16.30 -1.93 6.99
N SER A 193 15.95 -2.43 8.18
CA SER A 193 16.03 -3.85 8.55
C SER A 193 14.79 -4.67 8.17
N GLN A 194 13.76 -4.05 7.59
CA GLN A 194 12.51 -4.71 7.22
C GLN A 194 12.65 -5.41 5.87
N ILE A 195 11.95 -6.52 5.70
CA ILE A 195 11.73 -7.12 4.38
C ILE A 195 10.75 -6.22 3.62
N THR A 196 11.08 -5.82 2.39
CA THR A 196 10.16 -5.07 1.53
C THR A 196 9.54 -6.01 0.51
N VAL A 197 8.21 -5.97 0.39
CA VAL A 197 7.46 -6.63 -0.68
C VAL A 197 7.05 -5.56 -1.68
N TYR A 198 7.64 -5.62 -2.86
CA TYR A 198 7.30 -4.75 -3.98
C TYR A 198 6.16 -5.38 -4.79
N LEU A 199 5.04 -4.67 -4.90
CA LEU A 199 3.91 -5.12 -5.71
C LEU A 199 4.01 -4.53 -7.11
N ALA A 200 4.13 -5.38 -8.12
CA ALA A 200 4.06 -5.04 -9.52
C ALA A 200 2.73 -5.55 -10.08
N GLY A 201 1.84 -4.64 -10.50
CA GLY A 201 0.54 -5.03 -10.99
C GLY A 201 -0.27 -3.90 -11.63
N ASN A 202 -1.56 -4.17 -11.79
CA ASN A 202 -2.52 -3.31 -12.49
C ASN A 202 -3.60 -2.74 -11.54
N SER A 203 -4.81 -2.47 -12.04
CA SER A 203 -5.93 -1.91 -11.25
C SER A 203 -6.45 -2.84 -10.15
N THR A 204 -6.21 -4.15 -10.25
CA THR A 204 -6.55 -5.15 -9.21
C THR A 204 -5.58 -5.14 -8.03
N VAL A 205 -4.43 -4.47 -8.18
CA VAL A 205 -3.32 -4.43 -7.20
C VAL A 205 -3.04 -3.02 -6.66
N VAL A 206 -3.21 -1.97 -7.48
CA VAL A 206 -2.88 -0.55 -7.17
C VAL A 206 -3.60 0.02 -5.96
N ASN A 207 -2.97 0.93 -5.22
CA ASN A 207 -3.66 1.75 -4.24
C ASN A 207 -4.72 2.66 -4.90
N GLN A 208 -6.00 2.43 -4.61
CA GLN A 208 -7.10 3.25 -5.11
C GLN A 208 -7.38 4.38 -4.13
N GLU A 209 -7.19 5.63 -4.55
CA GLU A 209 -7.31 6.80 -3.68
C GLU A 209 -8.76 7.14 -3.31
N GLU A 210 -9.72 6.73 -4.13
CA GLU A 210 -11.12 7.17 -4.02
C GLU A 210 -12.07 5.98 -3.87
N GLU A 211 -13.04 6.10 -2.96
CA GLU A 211 -14.14 5.15 -2.81
C GLU A 211 -15.02 5.14 -4.08
N PRO A 212 -15.70 4.03 -4.41
CA PRO A 212 -15.67 2.74 -3.73
C PRO A 212 -14.56 1.83 -4.28
N TRP A 213 -13.64 2.32 -5.11
CA TRP A 213 -12.63 1.49 -5.75
C TRP A 213 -11.60 1.04 -4.72
N ALA A 214 -11.24 -0.25 -4.78
CA ALA A 214 -10.21 -0.85 -3.94
C ALA A 214 -9.50 -2.00 -4.67
N SER A 215 -8.38 -2.42 -4.11
CA SER A 215 -7.53 -3.49 -4.65
C SER A 215 -6.95 -4.33 -3.52
N TRP A 216 -6.53 -5.56 -3.82
CA TRP A 216 -5.96 -6.40 -2.76
C TRP A 216 -4.60 -5.89 -2.28
N GLY A 217 -3.81 -5.27 -3.15
CA GLY A 217 -2.49 -4.73 -2.79
C GLY A 217 -2.56 -3.54 -1.83
N GLN A 218 -3.69 -2.83 -1.82
CA GLN A 218 -4.01 -1.81 -0.83
C GLN A 218 -4.39 -2.38 0.54
N MET A 219 -4.96 -3.59 0.58
CA MET A 219 -5.45 -4.23 1.80
C MET A 219 -4.41 -5.12 2.48
N ILE A 220 -3.48 -5.70 1.71
CA ILE A 220 -2.49 -6.65 2.22
C ILE A 220 -1.61 -6.14 3.38
N PRO A 221 -1.26 -4.83 3.53
CA PRO A 221 -0.41 -4.38 4.64
C PRO A 221 -1.00 -4.70 6.02
N ARG A 222 -2.32 -4.72 6.16
CA ARG A 222 -3.04 -5.02 7.42
C ARG A 222 -2.70 -6.39 7.99
N PHE A 223 -2.34 -7.34 7.14
CA PHE A 223 -2.06 -8.72 7.56
C PHE A 223 -0.64 -8.91 8.10
N PHE A 224 0.19 -7.86 8.14
CA PHE A 224 1.56 -7.93 8.65
C PHE A 224 1.74 -7.18 9.97
N ARG A 225 2.46 -7.81 10.89
CA ARG A 225 3.12 -7.17 12.04
C ARG A 225 4.35 -6.38 11.53
N PRO A 226 4.91 -5.47 12.36
CA PRO A 226 6.20 -4.86 12.05
C PRO A 226 7.25 -5.92 11.72
N GLY A 227 7.96 -5.72 10.61
CA GLY A 227 8.88 -6.69 10.01
C GLY A 227 8.86 -6.65 8.47
N VAL A 228 7.70 -6.30 7.91
CA VAL A 228 7.44 -6.26 6.47
C VAL A 228 6.90 -4.90 6.07
N ALA A 229 7.46 -4.32 5.01
CA ALA A 229 6.94 -3.14 4.32
C ALA A 229 6.30 -3.55 2.99
N ILE A 230 5.13 -2.99 2.66
CA ILE A 230 4.50 -3.20 1.35
C ILE A 230 4.72 -1.95 0.49
N ALA A 231 5.57 -2.06 -0.52
CA ALA A 231 5.83 -1.03 -1.52
C ALA A 231 4.97 -1.30 -2.75
N ASN A 232 3.81 -0.64 -2.87
CA ASN A 232 2.91 -0.87 -3.99
C ASN A 232 3.30 0.01 -5.18
N HIS A 233 3.82 -0.59 -6.26
CA HIS A 233 4.22 0.08 -7.50
C HIS A 233 3.21 -0.14 -8.64
N ALA A 234 2.14 -0.91 -8.39
CA ALA A 234 1.08 -1.15 -9.37
C ALA A 234 0.40 0.16 -9.79
N GLU A 235 -0.16 0.18 -10.99
CA GLU A 235 -1.03 1.27 -11.43
C GLU A 235 -2.15 0.76 -12.35
N SER A 236 -3.32 1.39 -12.25
CA SER A 236 -4.47 1.09 -13.09
C SER A 236 -4.09 1.11 -14.58
N GLY A 237 -4.56 0.14 -15.35
CA GLY A 237 -4.33 0.05 -16.79
C GLY A 237 -2.93 -0.38 -17.23
N LEU A 238 -2.01 -0.71 -16.31
CA LEU A 238 -0.71 -1.26 -16.72
C LEU A 238 -0.82 -2.74 -17.15
N SER A 239 -0.07 -3.06 -18.18
CA SER A 239 0.39 -4.40 -18.59
C SER A 239 1.82 -4.62 -18.12
N LEU A 240 2.38 -5.83 -18.24
CA LEU A 240 3.81 -6.05 -18.00
C LEU A 240 4.67 -5.13 -18.87
N GLY A 241 4.28 -4.98 -20.14
CA GLY A 241 5.01 -4.16 -21.11
C GLY A 241 5.07 -2.70 -20.67
N SER A 242 3.92 -2.12 -20.33
CA SER A 242 3.86 -0.72 -19.89
C SER A 242 4.42 -0.49 -18.48
N PHE A 243 4.39 -1.49 -17.58
CA PHE A 243 5.07 -1.41 -16.28
C PHE A 243 6.60 -1.32 -16.44
N ILE A 244 7.17 -2.14 -17.32
CA ILE A 244 8.61 -2.09 -17.66
C ILE A 244 8.91 -0.78 -18.41
N GLY A 245 8.11 -0.42 -19.42
CA GLY A 245 8.30 0.77 -20.25
C GLY A 245 8.18 2.09 -19.48
N SER A 246 7.39 2.13 -18.40
CA SER A 246 7.29 3.27 -17.47
C SER A 246 8.41 3.29 -16.41
N ARG A 247 9.39 2.38 -16.50
CA ARG A 247 10.55 2.27 -15.61
C ARG A 247 10.22 1.90 -14.17
N ARG A 248 9.05 1.32 -13.90
CA ARG A 248 8.67 0.91 -12.53
C ARG A 248 9.49 -0.25 -12.03
N LEU A 249 9.74 -1.25 -12.88
CA LEU A 249 10.66 -2.35 -12.53
C LEU A 249 12.06 -1.80 -12.25
N GLU A 250 12.53 -0.85 -13.06
CA GLU A 250 13.81 -0.20 -12.84
C GLU A 250 13.87 0.52 -11.48
N LYS A 251 12.81 1.26 -11.11
CA LYS A 251 12.71 1.91 -9.80
C LYS A 251 12.71 0.90 -8.65
N VAL A 252 12.00 -0.23 -8.78
CA VAL A 252 12.06 -1.30 -7.78
C VAL A 252 13.49 -1.80 -7.64
N LEU A 253 14.16 -2.11 -8.75
CA LEU A 253 15.52 -2.64 -8.76
C LEU A 253 16.56 -1.66 -8.24
N SER A 254 16.31 -0.34 -8.27
CA SER A 254 17.24 0.66 -7.72
C SER A 254 17.23 0.73 -6.19
N VAL A 255 16.21 0.18 -5.53
CA VAL A 255 16.05 0.26 -4.07
C VAL A 255 15.91 -1.10 -3.38
N ILE A 256 15.70 -2.18 -4.14
CA ILE A 256 15.54 -3.54 -3.63
C ILE A 256 16.82 -4.05 -2.94
N LYS A 257 16.66 -4.81 -1.86
CA LYS A 257 17.76 -5.43 -1.11
C LYS A 257 17.71 -6.95 -1.20
N PRO A 258 18.84 -7.65 -0.99
CA PRO A 258 18.83 -9.10 -0.86
C PRO A 258 17.83 -9.59 0.18
N GLY A 259 17.02 -10.59 -0.17
CA GLY A 259 15.97 -11.14 0.68
C GLY A 259 14.62 -10.43 0.62
N ASP A 260 14.51 -9.27 -0.04
CA ASP A 260 13.22 -8.64 -0.35
C ASP A 260 12.39 -9.52 -1.31
N TYR A 261 11.13 -9.15 -1.52
CA TYR A 261 10.21 -9.86 -2.39
C TYR A 261 9.69 -8.95 -3.50
N VAL A 262 9.47 -9.52 -4.70
CA VAL A 262 8.68 -8.91 -5.76
C VAL A 262 7.49 -9.82 -6.04
N PHE A 263 6.28 -9.29 -5.87
CA PHE A 263 5.03 -9.98 -6.21
C PHE A 263 4.54 -9.39 -7.54
N VAL A 264 4.42 -10.23 -8.56
CA VAL A 264 4.03 -9.80 -9.92
C VAL A 264 2.69 -10.41 -10.33
N GLU A 265 1.69 -9.54 -10.57
CA GLU A 265 0.35 -9.93 -11.05
C GLU A 265 -0.07 -9.11 -12.27
N PHE A 266 -0.16 -9.75 -13.43
CA PHE A 266 -0.58 -9.14 -14.69
C PHE A 266 -1.45 -10.09 -15.53
N GLY A 267 -1.93 -9.63 -16.69
CA GLY A 267 -2.81 -10.39 -17.57
C GLY A 267 -4.05 -9.59 -18.04
N HIS A 268 -4.66 -8.79 -17.15
CA HIS A 268 -5.87 -8.01 -17.45
C HIS A 268 -5.71 -7.06 -18.64
N ASN A 269 -4.55 -6.42 -18.77
CA ASN A 269 -4.27 -5.46 -19.84
C ASN A 269 -3.39 -6.06 -20.94
N ASP A 270 -2.57 -7.05 -20.59
CA ASP A 270 -1.72 -7.79 -21.53
C ASP A 270 -2.57 -8.49 -22.61
N GLU A 271 -3.74 -9.05 -22.25
CA GLU A 271 -4.68 -9.66 -23.21
C GLU A 271 -5.21 -8.71 -24.29
N LYS A 272 -5.12 -7.41 -24.04
CA LYS A 272 -5.61 -6.35 -24.94
C LYS A 272 -4.51 -5.88 -25.89
N GLU A 273 -3.25 -6.22 -25.66
CA GLU A 273 -2.15 -5.91 -26.57
C GLU A 273 -2.33 -6.67 -27.89
N LYS A 274 -2.14 -5.99 -29.03
CA LYS A 274 -2.41 -6.52 -30.39
C LYS A 274 -1.21 -6.40 -31.34
N GLY A 275 -0.02 -6.11 -30.83
CA GLY A 275 1.20 -6.08 -31.63
C GLY A 275 1.60 -7.47 -32.15
N PRO A 276 2.48 -7.54 -33.15
CA PRO A 276 2.86 -8.80 -33.81
C PRO A 276 3.52 -9.82 -32.87
N ASN A 277 4.11 -9.35 -31.77
CA ASN A 277 4.77 -10.17 -30.76
C ASN A 277 3.93 -10.35 -29.49
N ASP A 278 2.75 -9.75 -29.42
CA ASP A 278 1.91 -9.80 -28.23
C ASP A 278 1.17 -11.13 -28.12
N GLY A 279 1.16 -11.70 -26.92
CA GLY A 279 0.47 -12.95 -26.64
C GLY A 279 0.96 -13.63 -25.35
N PRO A 280 0.15 -14.57 -24.83
CA PRO A 280 0.39 -15.23 -23.54
C PRO A 280 1.72 -15.98 -23.52
N TYR A 281 2.02 -16.78 -24.54
CA TYR A 281 3.26 -17.57 -24.66
C TYR A 281 4.37 -16.89 -25.47
N LYS A 282 4.27 -15.57 -25.66
CA LYS A 282 5.28 -14.74 -26.32
C LYS A 282 5.70 -13.63 -25.35
N SER A 283 5.34 -12.39 -25.68
CA SER A 283 5.76 -11.20 -24.93
C SER A 283 5.39 -11.26 -23.44
N TYR A 284 4.26 -11.86 -23.07
CA TYR A 284 3.87 -12.00 -21.68
C TYR A 284 4.84 -12.92 -20.90
N THR A 285 5.07 -14.15 -21.37
CA THR A 285 6.07 -15.03 -20.74
C THR A 285 7.49 -14.47 -20.78
N GLU A 286 7.89 -13.82 -21.89
CA GLU A 286 9.21 -13.20 -22.00
C GLU A 286 9.42 -12.11 -20.94
N ARG A 287 8.39 -11.27 -20.71
CA ARG A 287 8.44 -10.21 -19.71
C ARG A 287 8.42 -10.76 -18.28
N LEU A 288 7.66 -11.82 -17.98
CA LEU A 288 7.76 -12.49 -16.67
C LEU A 288 9.16 -13.08 -16.43
N LYS A 289 9.81 -13.61 -17.47
CA LYS A 289 11.20 -14.10 -17.38
C LYS A 289 12.21 -12.97 -17.17
N ILE A 290 11.92 -11.75 -17.64
CA ILE A 290 12.70 -10.55 -17.25
C ILE A 290 12.61 -10.34 -15.74
N PHE A 291 11.41 -10.33 -15.15
CA PHE A 291 11.26 -10.23 -13.69
C PHE A 291 12.07 -11.31 -12.96
N SER A 292 11.97 -12.57 -13.38
CA SER A 292 12.74 -13.67 -12.76
C SER A 292 14.24 -13.39 -12.77
N ARG A 293 14.79 -13.05 -13.94
CA ARG A 293 16.22 -12.75 -14.09
C ARG A 293 16.67 -11.57 -13.23
N GLU A 294 15.98 -10.43 -13.32
CA GLU A 294 16.41 -9.20 -12.64
C GLU A 294 16.27 -9.31 -11.11
N VAL A 295 15.17 -9.89 -10.62
CA VAL A 295 14.93 -10.07 -9.18
C VAL A 295 15.93 -11.07 -8.58
N ARG A 296 16.23 -12.16 -9.30
CA ARG A 296 17.27 -13.12 -8.91
C ARG A 296 18.66 -12.49 -8.89
N ALA A 297 18.99 -11.64 -9.88
CA ALA A 297 20.26 -10.90 -9.91
C ALA A 297 20.42 -9.96 -8.70
N ALA A 298 19.32 -9.38 -8.21
CA ALA A 298 19.27 -8.59 -7.00
C ALA A 298 19.29 -9.43 -5.69
N LYS A 299 19.35 -10.77 -5.78
CA LYS A 299 19.25 -11.71 -4.65
C LYS A 299 17.95 -11.57 -3.85
N ALA A 300 16.89 -11.13 -4.52
CA ALA A 300 15.55 -11.05 -3.98
C ALA A 300 14.68 -12.22 -4.46
N ASN A 301 13.49 -12.35 -3.89
CA ASN A 301 12.58 -13.46 -4.14
C ASN A 301 11.43 -13.02 -5.06
N LEU A 302 11.27 -13.66 -6.21
CA LEU A 302 10.11 -13.45 -7.06
C LEU A 302 8.97 -14.36 -6.62
N VAL A 303 7.75 -13.84 -6.57
CA VAL A 303 6.50 -14.61 -6.47
C VAL A 303 5.60 -14.19 -7.62
N ILE A 304 5.18 -15.15 -8.43
CA ILE A 304 4.26 -14.90 -9.55
C ILE A 304 2.84 -15.13 -9.05
N LEU A 305 1.93 -14.22 -9.38
CA LEU A 305 0.50 -14.37 -9.15
C LEU A 305 -0.22 -14.39 -10.50
N THR A 306 -1.12 -15.36 -10.71
CA THR A 306 -2.03 -15.31 -11.87
C THR A 306 -3.00 -14.13 -11.71
N PRO A 307 -3.57 -13.55 -12.79
CA PRO A 307 -4.52 -12.46 -12.64
C PRO A 307 -5.75 -12.93 -11.86
N THR A 308 -6.33 -12.06 -11.01
CA THR A 308 -7.64 -12.35 -10.41
C THR A 308 -8.69 -12.60 -11.51
N ALA A 309 -9.61 -13.55 -11.33
CA ALA A 309 -10.68 -13.77 -12.29
C ALA A 309 -11.61 -12.53 -12.38
N ARG A 310 -12.14 -12.23 -13.59
CA ARG A 310 -13.25 -11.28 -13.71
C ARG A 310 -14.54 -12.00 -13.37
N ARG A 311 -15.51 -11.27 -12.80
CA ARG A 311 -16.85 -11.81 -12.56
C ARG A 311 -17.56 -12.08 -13.89
N SER A 312 -17.52 -13.32 -14.36
CA SER A 312 -18.17 -13.77 -15.58
C SER A 312 -18.76 -15.14 -15.33
N PHE A 313 -20.09 -15.25 -15.44
CA PHE A 313 -20.82 -16.49 -15.23
C PHE A 313 -21.56 -16.88 -16.51
N ASP A 314 -21.60 -18.17 -16.80
CA ASP A 314 -22.48 -18.71 -17.85
C ASP A 314 -23.94 -18.82 -17.35
N ALA A 315 -24.84 -19.28 -18.24
CA ALA A 315 -26.26 -19.45 -17.92
C ALA A 315 -26.53 -20.49 -16.82
N SER A 316 -25.58 -21.38 -16.52
CA SER A 316 -25.68 -22.35 -15.42
C SER A 316 -25.17 -21.81 -14.08
N GLY A 317 -24.63 -20.59 -14.07
CA GLY A 317 -24.05 -19.97 -12.89
C GLY A 317 -22.62 -20.41 -12.58
N LYS A 318 -21.91 -20.99 -13.56
CA LYS A 318 -20.50 -21.38 -13.44
C LYS A 318 -19.58 -20.27 -13.95
N MET A 319 -18.44 -20.08 -13.30
CA MET A 319 -17.46 -19.08 -13.73
C MET A 319 -16.84 -19.46 -15.08
N VAL A 320 -16.68 -18.47 -15.95
CA VAL A 320 -16.07 -18.64 -17.28
C VAL A 320 -14.69 -18.00 -17.31
N ASN A 321 -13.76 -18.62 -18.05
CA ASN A 321 -12.42 -18.06 -18.22
C ASN A 321 -12.50 -16.70 -18.95
N SER A 322 -12.09 -15.64 -18.24
CA SER A 322 -12.13 -14.25 -18.73
C SER A 322 -10.79 -13.73 -19.26
N HIS A 323 -9.72 -14.53 -19.22
CA HIS A 323 -8.34 -14.12 -19.53
C HIS A 323 -7.62 -15.05 -20.50
N GLY A 324 -8.34 -15.96 -21.16
CA GLY A 324 -7.77 -16.92 -22.11
C GLY A 324 -6.60 -17.71 -21.49
N GLU A 325 -5.48 -17.77 -22.19
CA GLU A 325 -4.31 -18.58 -21.80
C GLU A 325 -3.30 -17.83 -20.91
N TYR A 326 -3.57 -16.57 -20.54
CA TYR A 326 -2.63 -15.77 -19.71
C TYR A 326 -2.38 -16.37 -18.31
N PRO A 327 -3.40 -16.90 -17.58
CA PRO A 327 -3.17 -17.62 -16.34
C PRO A 327 -2.25 -18.84 -16.52
N ASP A 328 -2.45 -19.64 -17.58
CA ASP A 328 -1.63 -20.82 -17.86
C ASP A 328 -0.19 -20.44 -18.23
N ALA A 329 0.00 -19.36 -18.98
CA ALA A 329 1.31 -18.81 -19.27
C ALA A 329 2.06 -18.37 -18.00
N ALA A 330 1.38 -17.74 -17.03
CA ALA A 330 1.97 -17.40 -15.74
C ALA A 330 2.35 -18.64 -14.92
N ARG A 331 1.48 -19.65 -14.85
CA ARG A 331 1.76 -20.95 -14.22
C ARG A 331 3.00 -21.61 -14.83
N LYS A 332 3.08 -21.61 -16.17
CA LYS A 332 4.20 -22.18 -16.92
C LYS A 332 5.51 -21.48 -16.56
N VAL A 333 5.54 -20.13 -16.54
CA VAL A 333 6.76 -19.39 -16.19
C VAL A 333 7.16 -19.66 -14.73
N ALA A 334 6.21 -19.69 -13.79
CA ALA A 334 6.52 -19.96 -12.39
C ALA A 334 7.19 -21.33 -12.21
N SER A 335 6.67 -22.35 -12.89
CA SER A 335 7.24 -23.70 -12.93
C SER A 335 8.64 -23.72 -13.57
N GLU A 336 8.81 -23.13 -14.75
CA GLU A 336 10.10 -23.09 -15.46
C GLU A 336 11.20 -22.35 -14.71
N GLU A 337 10.84 -21.25 -14.04
CA GLU A 337 11.79 -20.43 -13.29
C GLU A 337 12.00 -20.91 -11.85
N GLY A 338 11.24 -21.94 -11.42
CA GLY A 338 11.31 -22.49 -10.08
C GLY A 338 10.94 -21.47 -8.99
N VAL A 339 9.99 -20.58 -9.26
CA VAL A 339 9.53 -19.54 -8.32
C VAL A 339 8.14 -19.86 -7.77
N PRO A 340 7.82 -19.45 -6.53
CA PRO A 340 6.47 -19.64 -5.98
C PRO A 340 5.38 -19.02 -6.86
N LEU A 341 4.24 -19.70 -6.88
CA LEU A 341 3.04 -19.30 -7.60
C LEU A 341 1.87 -19.15 -6.62
N ILE A 342 1.20 -18.00 -6.61
CA ILE A 342 -0.11 -17.84 -5.99
C ILE A 342 -1.16 -17.80 -7.10
N ASP A 343 -1.95 -18.86 -7.24
CA ASP A 343 -2.92 -18.98 -8.33
C ASP A 343 -4.24 -18.24 -8.03
N LEU A 344 -4.20 -16.90 -8.07
CA LEU A 344 -5.36 -16.07 -7.81
C LEU A 344 -6.51 -16.31 -8.81
N THR A 345 -6.25 -16.65 -10.07
CA THR A 345 -7.32 -17.03 -11.02
C THR A 345 -8.15 -18.18 -10.47
N ALA A 346 -7.50 -19.26 -9.99
CA ALA A 346 -8.20 -20.41 -9.42
C ALA A 346 -8.88 -20.07 -8.09
N LEU A 347 -8.16 -19.38 -7.20
CA LEU A 347 -8.64 -19.08 -5.85
C LEU A 347 -9.81 -18.08 -5.84
N THR A 348 -9.76 -17.07 -6.71
CA THR A 348 -10.86 -16.10 -6.86
C THR A 348 -12.05 -16.68 -7.63
N THR A 349 -11.82 -17.54 -8.64
CA THR A 349 -12.90 -18.33 -9.27
C THR A 349 -13.67 -19.13 -8.21
N ARG A 350 -12.96 -19.88 -7.36
CA ARG A 350 -13.56 -20.65 -6.26
C ARG A 350 -14.37 -19.77 -5.30
N MET A 351 -13.88 -18.57 -5.00
CA MET A 351 -14.60 -17.59 -4.18
C MET A 351 -15.88 -17.08 -4.83
N TYR A 352 -15.83 -16.73 -6.11
CA TYR A 352 -17.01 -16.23 -6.82
C TYR A 352 -18.05 -17.33 -7.04
N GLU A 353 -17.63 -18.58 -7.30
CA GLU A 353 -18.53 -19.73 -7.38
C GLU A 353 -19.21 -20.02 -6.03
N ALA A 354 -18.47 -19.93 -4.91
CA ALA A 354 -19.05 -20.09 -3.58
C ALA A 354 -20.08 -19.00 -3.23
N LEU A 355 -19.85 -17.76 -3.67
CA LEU A 355 -20.81 -16.66 -3.52
C LEU A 355 -21.98 -16.74 -4.52
N GLY A 356 -21.80 -17.48 -5.61
CA GLY A 356 -22.72 -17.53 -6.75
C GLY A 356 -22.84 -16.20 -7.52
N PRO A 357 -23.62 -16.18 -8.62
CA PRO A 357 -23.79 -14.99 -9.44
C PRO A 357 -24.29 -13.78 -8.65
N GLU A 358 -25.35 -13.90 -7.85
CA GLU A 358 -25.89 -12.74 -7.12
C GLU A 358 -25.03 -12.33 -5.94
N GLY A 359 -24.57 -13.27 -5.11
CA GLY A 359 -23.75 -12.94 -3.93
C GLY A 359 -22.40 -12.33 -4.31
N SER A 360 -21.80 -12.77 -5.41
CA SER A 360 -20.50 -12.24 -5.86
C SER A 360 -20.54 -10.76 -6.21
N LYS A 361 -21.70 -10.17 -6.56
CA LYS A 361 -21.82 -8.72 -6.81
C LYS A 361 -21.31 -7.88 -5.64
N SER A 362 -21.44 -8.39 -4.41
CA SER A 362 -20.97 -7.72 -3.20
C SER A 362 -19.46 -7.48 -3.16
N ALA A 363 -18.66 -8.22 -3.93
CA ALA A 363 -17.20 -8.07 -4.01
C ALA A 363 -16.74 -7.03 -5.04
N PHE A 364 -17.64 -6.50 -5.86
CA PHE A 364 -17.31 -5.63 -6.98
C PHE A 364 -17.96 -4.25 -6.85
N VAL A 365 -17.50 -3.30 -7.65
CA VAL A 365 -18.13 -1.98 -7.79
C VAL A 365 -19.39 -2.10 -8.66
N ILE A 366 -20.41 -2.72 -8.09
CA ILE A 366 -21.75 -2.87 -8.65
C ILE A 366 -22.71 -2.16 -7.70
N TYR A 367 -22.96 -0.89 -8.01
CA TYR A 367 -23.83 0.02 -7.28
C TYR A 367 -24.84 0.61 -8.25
N PRO A 368 -25.96 -0.08 -8.51
CA PRO A 368 -26.98 0.37 -9.46
C PRO A 368 -27.49 1.78 -9.15
N GLU A 369 -27.59 2.14 -7.88
CA GLU A 369 -28.00 3.46 -7.40
C GLU A 369 -27.03 4.58 -7.76
N ARG A 370 -25.79 4.23 -8.14
CA ARG A 370 -24.74 5.16 -8.60
C ARG A 370 -24.43 4.98 -10.09
N ASN A 371 -25.22 4.19 -10.81
CA ASN A 371 -24.98 3.80 -12.21
C ASN A 371 -23.61 3.14 -12.42
N LEU A 372 -23.14 2.36 -11.44
CA LEU A 372 -21.90 1.59 -11.52
C LEU A 372 -22.20 0.09 -11.63
N ASN A 373 -21.63 -0.57 -12.63
CA ASN A 373 -21.79 -2.00 -12.88
C ASN A 373 -20.50 -2.60 -13.45
N ASP A 374 -19.46 -2.69 -12.62
CA ASP A 374 -18.14 -3.17 -13.00
C ASP A 374 -17.91 -4.61 -12.53
N ASN A 375 -17.52 -5.52 -13.44
CA ASN A 375 -17.24 -6.92 -13.15
C ASN A 375 -15.74 -7.24 -12.99
N THR A 376 -14.89 -6.22 -12.92
CA THR A 376 -13.43 -6.34 -12.82
C THR A 376 -12.89 -5.65 -11.59
N HIS A 377 -13.35 -4.43 -11.30
CA HIS A 377 -12.82 -3.67 -10.17
C HIS A 377 -13.56 -3.96 -8.86
N PHE A 378 -12.78 -4.14 -7.79
CA PHE A 378 -13.29 -4.50 -6.48
C PHE A 378 -13.72 -3.28 -5.68
N ASN A 379 -14.65 -3.52 -4.76
CA ASN A 379 -14.87 -2.62 -3.64
C ASN A 379 -14.02 -3.07 -2.43
N PRO A 380 -14.03 -2.34 -1.29
CA PRO A 380 -13.18 -2.69 -0.15
C PRO A 380 -13.39 -4.10 0.38
N TYR A 381 -14.62 -4.64 0.33
CA TYR A 381 -14.91 -6.01 0.77
C TYR A 381 -14.23 -7.04 -0.14
N GLY A 382 -14.42 -6.95 -1.46
CA GLY A 382 -13.80 -7.88 -2.40
C GLY A 382 -12.28 -7.83 -2.36
N ALA A 383 -11.72 -6.61 -2.33
CA ALA A 383 -10.30 -6.38 -2.17
C ALA A 383 -9.73 -7.02 -0.89
N TYR A 384 -10.46 -6.91 0.23
CA TYR A 384 -10.05 -7.49 1.50
C TYR A 384 -10.09 -9.02 1.48
N GLN A 385 -11.13 -9.64 0.89
CA GLN A 385 -11.20 -11.09 0.75
C GLN A 385 -10.04 -11.63 -0.10
N ILE A 386 -9.68 -10.95 -1.20
CA ILE A 386 -8.54 -11.35 -2.03
C ILE A 386 -7.20 -11.18 -1.29
N ALA A 387 -7.06 -10.11 -0.48
CA ALA A 387 -5.87 -9.96 0.36
C ALA A 387 -5.77 -11.08 1.43
N LYS A 388 -6.89 -11.57 1.97
CA LYS A 388 -6.90 -12.77 2.84
C LYS A 388 -6.44 -14.03 2.08
N ILE A 389 -6.85 -14.20 0.82
CA ILE A 389 -6.36 -15.30 -0.04
C ILE A 389 -4.83 -15.21 -0.13
N VAL A 390 -4.28 -14.04 -0.48
CA VAL A 390 -2.83 -13.85 -0.62
C VAL A 390 -2.10 -14.13 0.70
N ALA A 391 -2.59 -13.62 1.83
CA ALA A 391 -2.00 -13.86 3.15
C ALA A 391 -2.04 -15.36 3.55
N GLN A 392 -3.15 -16.05 3.24
CA GLN A 392 -3.30 -17.48 3.47
C GLN A 392 -2.31 -18.29 2.61
N GLU A 393 -2.09 -17.90 1.35
CA GLU A 393 -1.14 -18.57 0.46
C GLU A 393 0.32 -18.32 0.87
N ILE A 394 0.65 -17.11 1.33
CA ILE A 394 1.95 -16.82 1.95
C ILE A 394 2.22 -17.80 3.11
N LYS A 395 1.21 -18.03 3.96
CA LYS A 395 1.29 -18.98 5.07
C LYS A 395 1.37 -20.43 4.59
N GLY A 396 0.51 -20.84 3.67
CA GLY A 396 0.41 -22.22 3.17
C GLY A 396 1.64 -22.70 2.40
N GLN A 397 2.31 -21.79 1.69
CA GLN A 397 3.53 -22.06 0.94
C GLN A 397 4.81 -21.89 1.78
N ASN A 398 4.67 -21.58 3.08
CA ASN A 398 5.79 -21.34 4.01
C ASN A 398 6.79 -20.29 3.50
N LEU A 399 6.30 -19.23 2.84
CA LEU A 399 7.15 -18.11 2.48
C LEU A 399 7.65 -17.44 3.77
N LYS A 400 8.89 -16.96 3.80
CA LYS A 400 9.48 -16.30 4.99
C LYS A 400 8.61 -15.17 5.56
N LEU A 401 7.84 -14.51 4.70
CA LEU A 401 6.86 -13.49 5.06
C LEU A 401 5.82 -13.98 6.10
N ALA A 402 5.53 -15.28 6.16
CA ALA A 402 4.59 -15.88 7.10
C ALA A 402 4.99 -15.65 8.57
N GLU A 403 6.30 -15.50 8.86
CA GLU A 403 6.82 -15.17 10.19
C GLU A 403 6.34 -13.82 10.72
N PHE A 404 5.87 -12.95 9.83
CA PHE A 404 5.42 -11.59 10.13
C PHE A 404 3.90 -11.42 10.01
N LEU A 405 3.16 -12.45 9.63
CA LEU A 405 1.71 -12.34 9.59
C LEU A 405 1.16 -12.07 11.00
N VAL A 406 0.10 -11.27 11.05
CA VAL A 406 -0.74 -11.15 12.25
C VAL A 406 -1.39 -12.50 12.54
N ASP A 407 -1.82 -12.70 13.78
CA ASP A 407 -2.69 -13.83 14.07
C ASP A 407 -4.01 -13.63 13.32
N MET A 408 -4.27 -14.52 12.35
CA MET A 408 -5.47 -14.51 11.53
C MET A 408 -6.03 -15.94 11.48
N PRO A 409 -7.36 -16.10 11.57
CA PRO A 409 -8.01 -17.38 11.33
C PRO A 409 -7.63 -17.92 9.95
N ALA A 410 -7.58 -19.26 9.84
CA ALA A 410 -7.45 -19.88 8.53
C ALA A 410 -8.57 -19.40 7.61
N PHE A 411 -8.21 -19.05 6.37
CA PHE A 411 -9.16 -18.59 5.37
C PHE A 411 -9.31 -19.62 4.26
N ASP A 412 -10.54 -19.95 3.88
CA ASP A 412 -10.84 -20.77 2.71
C ASP A 412 -11.58 -19.91 1.69
N SER A 413 -11.07 -19.83 0.46
CA SER A 413 -11.75 -19.07 -0.59
C SER A 413 -13.12 -19.64 -0.96
N ALA A 414 -13.42 -20.91 -0.67
CA ALA A 414 -14.78 -21.45 -0.81
C ALA A 414 -15.74 -21.05 0.33
N SER A 415 -15.28 -20.35 1.35
CA SER A 415 -16.10 -19.85 2.45
C SER A 415 -15.68 -18.42 2.81
N PRO A 416 -15.88 -17.46 1.89
CA PRO A 416 -15.53 -16.07 2.16
C PRO A 416 -16.35 -15.51 3.32
N ASP A 417 -15.80 -14.49 4.00
CA ASP A 417 -16.52 -13.88 5.13
C ASP A 417 -17.82 -13.27 4.64
N HIS A 418 -18.88 -13.37 5.44
CA HIS A 418 -20.15 -12.76 5.07
C HIS A 418 -20.02 -11.21 4.99
N VAL A 419 -20.45 -10.58 3.90
CA VAL A 419 -20.32 -9.12 3.69
C VAL A 419 -20.83 -8.27 4.87
N ALA A 420 -21.87 -8.71 5.58
CA ALA A 420 -22.41 -7.99 6.73
C ALA A 420 -21.45 -7.90 7.94
N SER A 421 -20.51 -8.85 8.07
CA SER A 421 -19.48 -8.83 9.12
C SER A 421 -18.34 -7.89 8.78
N PHE A 422 -18.11 -7.60 7.50
CA PHE A 422 -17.09 -6.66 7.05
C PHE A 422 -17.46 -5.23 7.43
N LYS A 423 -16.54 -4.55 8.11
CA LYS A 423 -16.69 -3.14 8.48
C LYS A 423 -15.58 -2.35 7.81
N TRP A 424 -15.97 -1.35 7.03
CA TRP A 424 -15.03 -0.46 6.38
C TRP A 424 -15.46 0.98 6.63
N PRO A 425 -14.69 1.75 7.42
CA PRO A 425 -14.94 3.17 7.53
C PRO A 425 -14.58 3.87 6.21
N PRO A 426 -15.55 4.51 5.54
CA PRO A 426 -15.32 5.11 4.23
C PRO A 426 -14.32 6.26 4.33
N SER A 427 -13.39 6.31 3.37
CA SER A 427 -12.56 7.50 3.21
C SER A 427 -13.41 8.68 2.67
N PRO A 428 -13.06 9.94 2.99
CA PRO A 428 -13.78 11.12 2.54
C PRO A 428 -13.90 11.29 1.01
N HIS A 429 -12.92 10.81 0.26
CA HIS A 429 -12.87 10.97 -1.20
C HIS A 429 -13.60 9.84 -1.90
N VAL A 430 -14.56 10.20 -2.76
CA VAL A 430 -15.41 9.28 -3.52
C VAL A 430 -15.39 9.68 -4.99
N SER A 431 -15.36 8.70 -5.88
CA SER A 431 -15.33 8.91 -7.32
C SER A 431 -16.15 7.86 -8.05
N ILE A 432 -16.90 8.33 -9.04
CA ILE A 432 -17.60 7.47 -10.00
C ILE A 432 -16.71 7.14 -11.21
N VAL A 433 -15.51 7.73 -11.29
CA VAL A 433 -14.61 7.52 -12.42
C VAL A 433 -13.99 6.13 -12.28
N LYS A 434 -14.32 5.27 -13.24
CA LYS A 434 -13.81 3.91 -13.29
C LYS A 434 -12.27 3.90 -13.46
N PRO A 435 -11.54 3.04 -12.73
CA PRO A 435 -10.11 2.88 -12.93
C PRO A 435 -9.78 2.37 -14.34
N ASP A 436 -8.63 2.79 -14.88
CA ASP A 436 -8.11 2.24 -16.13
C ASP A 436 -7.89 0.73 -15.97
N GLY A 437 -8.11 -0.03 -17.04
CA GLY A 437 -7.73 -1.45 -17.05
C GLY A 437 -8.85 -2.42 -17.38
N ASN A 438 -10.07 -1.92 -17.59
CA ASN A 438 -11.14 -2.71 -18.19
C ASN A 438 -11.80 -2.00 -19.36
#